data_AF-A0A972DW30-F1
#
_entry.id   AF-A0A972DW30-F1
#
_cell.length_a   1.000
_cell.length_b   1.000
_cell.length_c   1.000
_cell.angle_alpha   90.00
_cell.angle_beta   90.00
_cell.angle_gamma   90.00
#
_symmetry.space_group_name_H-M   'P 1'
#
loop_
_entity.id
_entity.type
_entity.pdbx_description
1 polymer ?
#
loop_
_entity_poly.entity_id
_entity_poly.type
_entity_poly.pdbx_seq_one_letter_code
_entity_poly.pdbx_strand_id
1 'polypeptide(L)'
;MNRPTPVKIARKIVTLLSIAALFGCASRSSVPAPYMYPERLYLQDRPCTRLYVEIDRTEGVDLPSFFVDELKAFLGEHCAKPDGVEVVLDPPIPASEFENLPRSAASILCTDGPAPGDGTQAAYLHIVAYDSKTTFKGAMREPHILFTCPTAIFWNVDYARSWPEQTRIDMLRHELGHILGLCRNAAHGDGAHCDKHGCLMFPTPDLLSQIGGRVHLYYGEQRLCEDCLHDLKLAAEVPCEENLSFAGPFLVRKEDGYSVASLPFCELIVPHPVPAEFDWQEALDRTKTYVRKAVGRVRREEGELKRYHEEAFAAFLGASQTAGPTEMLEQDIAALSRATNDPSASVRRLACHMLKKRQ
;
A
#
# COMPACT_ATOMS: atom_id res chain seq x y z
N MET A 1 35.11 21.60 -46.35
CA MET A 1 34.25 21.88 -45.17
C MET A 1 32.87 21.31 -45.46
N ASN A 2 32.63 20.06 -45.05
CA ASN A 2 31.35 19.39 -45.27
C ASN A 2 30.47 19.57 -44.04
N ARG A 3 29.36 20.31 -44.19
CA ARG A 3 28.30 20.36 -43.18
C ARG A 3 27.59 18.99 -43.16
N PRO A 4 27.39 18.36 -42.00
CA PRO A 4 26.61 17.15 -41.93
C PRO A 4 25.12 17.46 -42.10
N THR A 5 24.44 16.60 -42.86
CA THR A 5 23.00 16.60 -43.14
C THR A 5 22.16 16.36 -41.87
N PRO A 6 20.94 16.95 -41.76
CA PRO A 6 20.12 16.94 -40.54
C PRO A 6 19.50 15.58 -40.19
N VAL A 7 19.68 14.56 -41.03
CA VAL A 7 19.03 13.25 -40.88
C VAL A 7 19.70 12.36 -39.81
N LYS A 8 20.97 12.60 -39.47
CA LYS A 8 21.70 11.80 -38.47
C LYS A 8 21.56 12.27 -37.01
N ILE A 9 21.07 13.49 -36.79
CA ILE A 9 20.81 14.01 -35.44
C ILE A 9 19.43 13.54 -34.93
N ALA A 10 18.44 13.43 -35.82
CA ALA A 10 17.11 12.91 -35.48
C ALA A 10 17.14 11.44 -35.00
N ARG A 11 18.01 10.60 -35.56
CA ARG A 11 18.08 9.17 -35.20
C ARG A 11 18.72 8.90 -33.84
N LYS A 12 19.63 9.77 -33.36
CA LYS A 12 20.21 9.65 -32.00
C LYS A 12 19.29 10.22 -30.92
N ILE A 13 18.47 11.22 -31.25
CA ILE A 13 17.47 11.77 -30.32
C ILE A 13 16.30 10.78 -30.15
N VAL A 14 15.88 10.09 -31.22
CA VAL A 14 14.85 9.04 -31.12
C VAL A 14 15.33 7.82 -30.30
N THR A 15 16.58 7.38 -30.44
CA THR A 15 17.09 6.23 -29.64
C THR A 15 17.36 6.57 -28.17
N LEU A 16 17.66 7.85 -27.82
CA LEU A 16 17.81 8.28 -26.43
C LEU A 16 16.46 8.60 -25.74
N LEU A 17 15.42 8.94 -26.51
CA LEU A 17 14.04 9.05 -26.00
C LEU A 17 13.35 7.69 -25.82
N SER A 18 13.78 6.64 -26.53
CA SER A 18 13.26 5.27 -26.34
C SER A 18 13.73 4.57 -25.08
N ILE A 19 14.74 5.08 -24.36
CA ILE A 19 15.29 4.44 -23.15
C ILE A 19 14.78 5.13 -21.86
N ALA A 20 14.30 6.37 -21.95
CA ALA A 20 13.72 7.09 -20.82
C ALA A 20 12.21 6.84 -20.62
N ALA A 21 11.55 6.16 -21.58
CA ALA A 21 10.10 5.88 -21.57
C ALA A 21 9.75 4.44 -21.14
N LEU A 22 10.70 3.70 -20.57
CA LEU A 22 10.52 2.36 -19.99
C LEU A 22 10.34 2.40 -18.46
N PHE A 23 9.93 3.55 -17.92
CA PHE A 23 9.72 3.74 -16.48
C PHE A 23 8.25 3.97 -16.10
N GLY A 24 7.31 3.70 -17.02
CA GLY A 24 5.91 3.48 -16.66
C GLY A 24 5.83 2.18 -15.88
N CYS A 25 5.28 2.21 -14.67
CA CYS A 25 5.03 1.09 -13.76
C CYS A 25 5.86 -0.20 -13.98
N ALA A 26 6.87 -0.41 -13.11
CA ALA A 26 7.81 -1.55 -13.00
C ALA A 26 9.14 -1.36 -13.75
N SER A 27 10.28 -1.23 -13.04
CA SER A 27 11.21 -2.37 -12.93
C SER A 27 12.15 -2.31 -11.70
N ARG A 28 11.79 -1.60 -10.62
CA ARG A 28 12.53 -1.69 -9.33
C ARG A 28 11.64 -1.48 -8.11
N SER A 29 10.62 -2.31 -7.98
CA SER A 29 10.04 -2.62 -6.67
C SER A 29 10.10 -4.13 -6.56
N SER A 30 10.75 -4.62 -5.52
CA SER A 30 10.89 -6.05 -5.25
C SER A 30 9.55 -6.76 -5.47
N VAL A 31 9.59 -7.85 -6.24
CA VAL A 31 8.53 -8.88 -6.28
C VAL A 31 7.91 -8.97 -4.88
N PRO A 32 6.55 -8.91 -4.76
CA PRO A 32 5.88 -8.96 -3.47
C PRO A 32 6.46 -10.11 -2.65
N ALA A 33 6.68 -9.87 -1.37
CA ALA A 33 7.22 -10.92 -0.55
C ALA A 33 6.17 -12.04 -0.48
N PRO A 34 6.44 -13.24 -1.03
CA PRO A 34 5.44 -14.27 -1.31
C PRO A 34 4.82 -14.89 -0.05
N TYR A 35 5.17 -14.37 1.12
CA TYR A 35 4.72 -14.86 2.41
C TYR A 35 3.44 -14.18 2.92
N MET A 36 2.92 -13.13 2.26
CA MET A 36 1.65 -12.51 2.66
C MET A 36 0.59 -12.59 1.56
N TYR A 37 -0.51 -13.30 1.86
CA TYR A 37 -1.72 -13.39 1.04
C TYR A 37 -2.92 -12.69 1.72
N PRO A 38 -2.83 -11.38 2.05
CA PRO A 38 -3.88 -10.66 2.76
C PRO A 38 -5.16 -10.54 1.94
N GLU A 39 -5.11 -10.71 0.62
CA GLU A 39 -6.28 -10.68 -0.26
C GLU A 39 -7.36 -11.69 0.17
N ARG A 40 -6.97 -12.83 0.73
CA ARG A 40 -7.92 -13.84 1.20
C ARG A 40 -8.79 -13.32 2.35
N LEU A 41 -8.23 -12.44 3.20
CA LEU A 41 -8.97 -11.76 4.26
C LEU A 41 -10.00 -10.76 3.71
N TYR A 42 -9.86 -10.30 2.46
CA TYR A 42 -10.88 -9.50 1.77
C TYR A 42 -11.90 -10.38 1.04
N LEU A 43 -11.45 -11.45 0.37
CA LEU A 43 -12.29 -12.26 -0.53
C LEU A 43 -13.32 -13.15 0.20
N GLN A 44 -13.01 -13.61 1.42
CA GLN A 44 -13.80 -14.62 2.15
C GLN A 44 -14.71 -14.00 3.23
N ASP A 45 -15.80 -14.70 3.58
CA ASP A 45 -16.75 -14.29 4.62
C ASP A 45 -16.18 -14.37 6.05
N ARG A 46 -15.08 -15.11 6.22
CA ARG A 46 -14.35 -15.30 7.46
C ARG A 46 -12.84 -15.25 7.19
N PRO A 47 -12.02 -14.89 8.18
CA PRO A 47 -12.38 -14.52 9.55
C PRO A 47 -12.99 -13.12 9.68
N CYS A 48 -12.83 -12.26 8.65
CA CYS A 48 -13.34 -10.89 8.65
C CYS A 48 -14.70 -10.81 7.97
N THR A 49 -15.77 -10.65 8.76
CA THR A 49 -17.16 -10.62 8.26
C THR A 49 -17.56 -9.28 7.63
N ARG A 50 -16.83 -8.20 7.95
CA ARG A 50 -16.96 -6.87 7.34
C ARG A 50 -15.64 -6.38 6.74
N LEU A 51 -15.75 -5.47 5.79
CA LEU A 51 -14.62 -4.71 5.23
C LEU A 51 -14.78 -3.24 5.60
N TYR A 52 -13.81 -2.69 6.31
CA TYR A 52 -13.73 -1.26 6.65
C TYR A 52 -12.76 -0.57 5.71
N VAL A 53 -13.23 0.44 5.00
CA VAL A 53 -12.42 1.28 4.13
C VAL A 53 -12.37 2.69 4.68
N GLU A 54 -11.17 3.12 5.05
CA GLU A 54 -10.87 4.47 5.52
C GLU A 54 -10.35 5.30 4.36
N ILE A 55 -10.93 6.49 4.14
CA ILE A 55 -10.49 7.40 3.09
C ILE A 55 -10.07 8.73 3.72
N ASP A 56 -8.78 8.97 3.71
CA ASP A 56 -8.18 10.24 4.08
C ASP A 56 -7.92 11.10 2.85
N ARG A 57 -8.15 12.41 2.99
CA ARG A 57 -7.83 13.36 1.91
C ARG A 57 -7.17 14.62 2.44
N THR A 58 -6.24 15.16 1.67
CA THR A 58 -5.61 16.44 2.01
C THR A 58 -6.57 17.60 1.72
N GLU A 59 -6.47 18.69 2.48
CA GLU A 59 -7.25 19.91 2.26
C GLU A 59 -7.17 20.39 0.80
N GLY A 60 -8.32 20.79 0.24
CA GLY A 60 -8.46 21.20 -1.16
C GLY A 60 -8.52 20.05 -2.18
N VAL A 61 -8.45 18.80 -1.73
CA VAL A 61 -8.68 17.62 -2.57
C VAL A 61 -10.13 17.18 -2.46
N ASP A 62 -10.85 17.23 -3.58
CA ASP A 62 -12.15 16.60 -3.73
C ASP A 62 -12.03 15.30 -4.50
N LEU A 63 -12.70 14.27 -3.98
CA LEU A 63 -12.83 13.01 -4.68
C LEU A 63 -13.84 13.15 -5.82
N PRO A 64 -13.64 12.45 -6.95
CA PRO A 64 -14.67 12.34 -7.97
C PRO A 64 -16.00 11.84 -7.40
N SER A 65 -17.13 12.29 -7.93
CA SER A 65 -18.46 11.91 -7.43
C SER A 65 -18.74 10.40 -7.51
N PHE A 66 -18.14 9.70 -8.48
CA PHE A 66 -18.27 8.24 -8.62
C PHE A 66 -17.47 7.46 -7.58
N PHE A 67 -16.49 8.08 -6.92
CA PHE A 67 -15.38 7.36 -6.27
C PHE A 67 -15.86 6.38 -5.19
N VAL A 68 -16.71 6.86 -4.28
CA VAL A 68 -17.22 6.05 -3.16
C VAL A 68 -18.18 4.96 -3.65
N ASP A 69 -19.04 5.28 -4.61
CA ASP A 69 -20.04 4.34 -5.12
C ASP A 69 -19.39 3.21 -5.92
N GLU A 70 -18.41 3.54 -6.76
CA GLU A 70 -17.64 2.55 -7.54
C GLU A 70 -16.75 1.69 -6.66
N LEU A 71 -16.13 2.28 -5.64
CA LEU A 71 -15.38 1.53 -4.62
C LEU A 71 -16.28 0.50 -3.93
N LYS A 72 -17.46 0.92 -3.48
CA LYS A 72 -18.44 0.03 -2.84
C LYS A 72 -18.95 -1.05 -3.79
N ALA A 73 -19.26 -0.68 -5.03
CA ALA A 73 -19.78 -1.62 -6.03
C ALA A 73 -18.75 -2.71 -6.34
N PHE A 74 -17.50 -2.33 -6.63
CA PHE A 74 -16.44 -3.27 -6.97
C PHE A 74 -16.09 -4.20 -5.80
N LEU A 75 -15.95 -3.64 -4.58
CA LEU A 75 -15.69 -4.45 -3.40
C LEU A 75 -16.88 -5.35 -3.04
N GLY A 76 -18.11 -4.86 -3.18
CA GLY A 76 -19.31 -5.66 -2.92
C GLY A 76 -19.53 -6.78 -3.94
N GLU A 77 -19.05 -6.61 -5.18
CA GLU A 77 -19.10 -7.66 -6.20
C GLU A 77 -18.09 -8.79 -5.94
N HIS A 78 -16.89 -8.44 -5.47
CA HIS A 78 -15.77 -9.38 -5.41
C HIS A 78 -15.39 -9.87 -4.00
N CYS A 79 -15.84 -9.19 -2.94
CA CYS A 79 -15.55 -9.58 -1.55
C CYS A 79 -16.80 -10.21 -0.92
N ALA A 80 -16.67 -11.42 -0.38
CA ALA A 80 -17.72 -12.00 0.44
C ALA A 80 -17.65 -11.39 1.84
N LYS A 81 -18.49 -10.38 2.14
CA LYS A 81 -18.59 -9.74 3.46
C LYS A 81 -20.03 -9.74 3.96
N PRO A 82 -20.45 -10.71 4.80
CA PRO A 82 -21.84 -10.82 5.25
C PRO A 82 -22.33 -9.58 6.01
N ASP A 83 -21.43 -8.88 6.71
CA ASP A 83 -21.75 -7.65 7.44
C ASP A 83 -21.51 -6.39 6.57
N GLY A 84 -21.12 -6.57 5.31
CA GLY A 84 -21.01 -5.53 4.30
C GLY A 84 -19.66 -4.81 4.22
N VAL A 85 -19.61 -3.81 3.33
CA VAL A 85 -18.47 -2.91 3.11
C VAL A 85 -18.82 -1.53 3.67
N GLU A 86 -18.13 -1.14 4.73
CA GLU A 86 -18.21 0.18 5.34
C GLU A 86 -17.15 1.09 4.71
N VAL A 87 -17.55 2.27 4.24
CA VAL A 87 -16.61 3.27 3.71
C VAL A 87 -16.78 4.55 4.51
N VAL A 88 -15.71 4.96 5.18
CA VAL A 88 -15.62 6.19 5.97
C VAL A 88 -14.76 7.19 5.19
N LEU A 89 -15.30 8.39 5.02
CA LEU A 89 -14.59 9.52 4.43
C LEU A 89 -14.31 10.53 5.54
N ASP A 90 -13.05 10.63 5.94
CA ASP A 90 -12.66 11.49 7.05
C ASP A 90 -12.59 12.97 6.64
N PRO A 91 -12.65 13.88 7.63
CA PRO A 91 -12.49 15.31 7.36
C PRO A 91 -11.17 15.59 6.61
N PRO A 92 -11.15 16.55 5.67
CA PRO A 92 -9.92 16.91 4.99
C PRO A 92 -8.85 17.32 5.97
N ILE A 93 -7.66 16.77 5.79
CA ILE A 93 -6.54 17.01 6.69
C ILE A 93 -5.82 18.29 6.24
N PRO A 94 -5.59 19.26 7.13
CA PRO A 94 -5.00 20.54 6.75
C PRO A 94 -3.67 20.38 6.00
N ALA A 95 -3.49 21.12 4.92
CA ALA A 95 -2.27 21.01 4.09
C ALA A 95 -0.99 21.31 4.89
N SER A 96 -1.09 22.15 5.92
CA SER A 96 0.00 22.50 6.83
C SER A 96 0.48 21.33 7.69
N GLU A 97 -0.36 20.33 7.95
CA GLU A 97 0.03 19.15 8.73
C GLU A 97 1.00 18.26 7.96
N PHE A 98 0.84 18.19 6.63
CA PHE A 98 1.67 17.36 5.75
C PHE A 98 2.68 18.11 4.92
N GLU A 99 2.76 19.43 5.07
CA GLU A 99 3.78 20.23 4.39
C GLU A 99 5.16 19.63 4.71
N ASN A 100 5.95 19.31 3.68
CA ASN A 100 7.29 18.74 3.86
C ASN A 100 7.34 17.36 4.57
N LEU A 101 6.23 16.62 4.67
CA LEU A 101 6.24 15.23 5.10
C LEU A 101 6.36 14.28 3.89
N PRO A 102 7.07 13.14 3.99
CA PRO A 102 6.94 12.09 3.00
C PRO A 102 5.53 11.47 3.04
N ARG A 103 5.07 10.93 1.91
CA ARG A 103 3.77 10.25 1.81
C ARG A 103 3.63 9.12 2.83
N SER A 104 4.73 8.39 3.08
CA SER A 104 4.77 7.31 4.06
C SER A 104 4.46 7.77 5.48
N ALA A 105 5.06 8.88 5.91
CA ALA A 105 4.77 9.46 7.21
C ALA A 105 3.35 10.02 7.26
N ALA A 106 2.90 10.69 6.20
CA ALA A 106 1.56 11.25 6.14
C ALA A 106 0.48 10.17 6.29
N SER A 107 0.59 9.07 5.53
CA SER A 107 -0.33 7.93 5.60
C SER A 107 -0.44 7.36 7.01
N ILE A 108 0.68 7.12 7.68
CA ILE A 108 0.66 6.59 9.05
C ILE A 108 0.06 7.59 10.05
N LEU A 109 0.30 8.88 9.86
CA LEU A 109 -0.18 9.92 10.77
C LEU A 109 -1.68 10.16 10.65
N CYS A 110 -2.25 9.96 9.45
CA CYS A 110 -3.69 10.09 9.23
C CYS A 110 -4.48 8.83 9.55
N THR A 111 -3.90 7.63 9.39
CA THR A 111 -4.58 6.37 9.74
C THR A 111 -5.18 6.39 11.13
N ASP A 112 -6.49 6.22 11.27
CA ASP A 112 -7.20 6.14 12.55
C ASP A 112 -7.71 4.72 12.84
N GLY A 113 -8.02 3.95 11.81
CA GLY A 113 -8.55 2.60 11.90
C GLY A 113 -10.05 2.53 12.14
N PRO A 114 -10.63 1.32 12.15
CA PRO A 114 -12.03 1.14 12.48
C PRO A 114 -12.31 1.56 13.92
N ALA A 115 -13.48 2.17 14.17
CA ALA A 115 -13.95 2.41 15.53
C ALA A 115 -13.92 1.09 16.34
N PRO A 116 -13.62 1.11 17.65
CA PRO A 116 -13.70 -0.06 18.51
C PRO A 116 -15.09 -0.69 18.40
N GLY A 117 -15.18 -1.78 17.65
CA GLY A 117 -16.45 -2.42 17.31
C GLY A 117 -16.97 -3.35 18.40
N ASP A 118 -18.15 -3.90 18.14
CA ASP A 118 -18.89 -4.92 18.90
C ASP A 118 -18.21 -6.30 19.05
N GLY A 119 -16.89 -6.38 18.81
CA GLY A 119 -16.10 -7.61 18.80
C GLY A 119 -15.95 -8.27 17.43
N THR A 120 -16.51 -7.71 16.35
CA THR A 120 -16.29 -8.22 14.98
C THR A 120 -14.99 -7.68 14.35
N GLN A 121 -14.12 -8.60 13.95
CA GLN A 121 -12.85 -8.27 13.29
C GLN A 121 -13.13 -7.83 11.84
N ALA A 122 -12.79 -6.59 11.51
CA ALA A 122 -12.88 -6.07 10.15
C ALA A 122 -11.60 -6.36 9.37
N ALA A 123 -11.74 -6.65 8.08
CA ALA A 123 -10.64 -6.43 7.16
C ALA A 123 -10.49 -4.92 6.93
N TYR A 124 -9.27 -4.43 6.77
CA TYR A 124 -8.99 -2.99 6.70
C TYR A 124 -8.31 -2.61 5.39
N LEU A 125 -8.82 -1.55 4.74
CA LEU A 125 -8.24 -0.91 3.57
C LEU A 125 -8.14 0.60 3.81
N HIS A 126 -6.97 1.18 3.54
CA HIS A 126 -6.74 2.62 3.62
C HIS A 126 -6.64 3.24 2.23
N ILE A 127 -7.25 4.38 2.00
CA ILE A 127 -7.07 5.17 0.78
C ILE A 127 -6.60 6.56 1.17
N VAL A 128 -5.40 6.94 0.73
CA VAL A 128 -4.85 8.29 0.94
C VAL A 128 -4.96 9.06 -0.35
N ALA A 129 -5.92 9.97 -0.42
CA ALA A 129 -6.17 10.83 -1.57
C ALA A 129 -5.43 12.17 -1.45
N TYR A 130 -4.63 12.51 -2.47
CA TYR A 130 -3.84 13.73 -2.49
C TYR A 130 -3.75 14.33 -3.89
N ASP A 131 -3.40 15.60 -3.99
CA ASP A 131 -3.05 16.26 -5.24
C ASP A 131 -1.53 16.50 -5.27
N SER A 132 -0.83 15.81 -6.17
CA SER A 132 0.65 15.90 -6.29
C SER A 132 1.19 17.31 -6.63
N LYS A 133 0.35 18.22 -7.12
CA LYS A 133 0.74 19.62 -7.42
C LYS A 133 0.77 20.46 -6.16
N THR A 134 -0.14 20.22 -5.22
CA THR A 134 -0.27 20.98 -3.99
C THR A 134 0.42 20.29 -2.81
N THR A 135 0.35 18.96 -2.77
CA THR A 135 0.79 18.13 -1.66
C THR A 135 1.77 17.06 -2.16
N PHE A 136 2.89 16.85 -1.46
CA PHE A 136 3.91 15.86 -1.84
C PHE A 136 4.57 16.10 -3.21
N LYS A 137 5.07 17.31 -3.47
CA LYS A 137 5.76 17.65 -4.72
C LYS A 137 6.90 16.66 -5.02
N GLY A 138 6.82 15.99 -6.16
CA GLY A 138 7.81 15.01 -6.61
C GLY A 138 7.54 13.56 -6.20
N ALA A 139 6.43 13.29 -5.51
CA ALA A 139 5.91 11.95 -5.30
C ALA A 139 5.53 11.25 -6.62
N MET A 140 5.41 9.92 -6.57
CA MET A 140 4.89 9.15 -7.70
C MET A 140 3.51 9.67 -8.08
N ARG A 141 3.32 9.89 -9.38
CA ARG A 141 2.10 10.52 -9.89
C ARG A 141 0.98 9.52 -10.08
N GLU A 142 1.30 8.28 -10.40
CA GLU A 142 0.31 7.22 -10.60
C GLU A 142 -0.34 6.80 -9.27
N PRO A 143 -1.66 6.54 -9.27
CA PRO A 143 -2.26 5.69 -8.27
C PRO A 143 -1.50 4.37 -8.18
N HIS A 144 -1.36 3.85 -6.97
CA HIS A 144 -0.66 2.59 -6.74
C HIS A 144 -0.99 2.04 -5.36
N ILE A 145 -0.76 0.74 -5.23
CA ILE A 145 -0.68 0.03 -3.95
C ILE A 145 0.77 -0.20 -3.53
N LEU A 146 0.98 -0.46 -2.24
CA LEU A 146 2.26 -0.99 -1.77
C LEU A 146 2.23 -2.51 -1.75
N PHE A 147 2.98 -3.15 -2.65
CA PHE A 147 3.05 -4.62 -2.72
C PHE A 147 3.61 -5.29 -1.45
N THR A 148 4.35 -4.57 -0.61
CA THR A 148 4.86 -5.08 0.68
C THR A 148 3.81 -5.08 1.79
N CYS A 149 2.76 -4.27 1.66
CA CYS A 149 1.63 -4.23 2.58
C CYS A 149 0.42 -3.74 1.77
N PRO A 150 -0.27 -4.63 1.02
CA PRO A 150 -1.34 -4.25 0.09
C PRO A 150 -2.65 -4.03 0.86
N THR A 151 -2.59 -3.12 1.83
CA THR A 151 -3.71 -2.64 2.64
C THR A 151 -3.96 -1.16 2.43
N ALA A 152 -3.23 -0.52 1.49
CA ALA A 152 -3.41 0.88 1.17
C ALA A 152 -3.31 1.19 -0.32
N ILE A 153 -4.14 2.13 -0.76
CA ILE A 153 -4.10 2.78 -2.08
C ILE A 153 -3.69 4.23 -1.89
N PHE A 154 -2.68 4.66 -2.64
CA PHE A 154 -2.25 6.05 -2.70
C PHE A 154 -2.87 6.68 -3.95
N TRP A 155 -3.91 7.49 -3.79
CA TRP A 155 -4.70 8.02 -4.89
C TRP A 155 -4.34 9.47 -5.22
N ASN A 156 -3.61 9.69 -6.31
CA ASN A 156 -3.32 11.04 -6.79
C ASN A 156 -4.46 11.56 -7.68
N VAL A 157 -5.28 12.47 -7.16
CA VAL A 157 -6.42 13.04 -7.90
C VAL A 157 -6.02 13.89 -9.11
N ASP A 158 -4.76 14.32 -9.20
CA ASP A 158 -4.27 15.11 -10.33
C ASP A 158 -3.94 14.25 -11.55
N TYR A 159 -3.53 13.00 -11.35
CA TYR A 159 -2.93 12.15 -12.39
C TYR A 159 -3.80 12.02 -13.64
N ALA A 160 -5.07 11.70 -13.44
CA ALA A 160 -6.04 11.48 -14.50
C ALA A 160 -7.16 12.52 -14.49
N ARG A 161 -6.93 13.72 -13.92
CA ARG A 161 -8.00 14.71 -13.72
C ARG A 161 -8.72 15.10 -15.02
N SER A 162 -7.98 15.16 -16.14
CA SER A 162 -8.50 15.50 -17.46
C SER A 162 -9.00 14.30 -18.27
N TRP A 163 -8.92 13.08 -17.74
CA TRP A 163 -9.33 11.87 -18.44
C TRP A 163 -10.85 11.68 -18.36
N PRO A 164 -11.46 10.96 -19.34
CA PRO A 164 -12.86 10.60 -19.27
C PRO A 164 -13.21 9.89 -17.96
N GLU A 165 -14.45 10.06 -17.49
CA GLU A 165 -14.93 9.47 -16.25
C GLU A 165 -14.71 7.96 -16.19
N GLN A 166 -15.10 7.23 -17.24
CA GLN A 166 -14.92 5.78 -17.31
C GLN A 166 -13.46 5.35 -17.12
N THR A 167 -12.49 6.08 -17.69
CA THR A 167 -11.08 5.74 -17.52
C THR A 167 -10.62 5.91 -16.07
N ARG A 168 -11.16 6.90 -15.36
CA ARG A 168 -10.86 7.10 -13.94
C ARG A 168 -11.54 6.04 -13.06
N ILE A 169 -12.72 5.58 -13.45
CA ILE A 169 -13.42 4.43 -12.84
C ILE A 169 -12.58 3.16 -13.03
N ASP A 170 -12.17 2.86 -14.27
CA ASP A 170 -11.36 1.68 -14.58
C ASP A 170 -10.02 1.71 -13.82
N MET A 171 -9.39 2.88 -13.68
CA MET A 171 -8.18 3.05 -12.87
C MET A 171 -8.41 2.72 -11.38
N LEU A 172 -9.54 3.16 -10.79
CA LEU A 172 -9.89 2.78 -9.41
C LEU A 172 -10.09 1.27 -9.29
N ARG A 173 -10.86 0.68 -10.20
CA ARG A 173 -11.13 -0.76 -10.23
C ARG A 173 -9.84 -1.57 -10.45
N HIS A 174 -8.87 -1.05 -11.21
CA HIS A 174 -7.55 -1.65 -11.41
C HIS A 174 -6.74 -1.73 -10.11
N GLU A 175 -6.62 -0.62 -9.37
CA GLU A 175 -5.93 -0.61 -8.07
C GLU A 175 -6.61 -1.53 -7.05
N LEU A 176 -7.94 -1.55 -7.04
CA LEU A 176 -8.70 -2.50 -6.21
C LEU A 176 -8.43 -3.94 -6.61
N GLY A 177 -8.27 -4.22 -7.90
CA GLY A 177 -7.82 -5.53 -8.38
C GLY A 177 -6.50 -5.97 -7.76
N HIS A 178 -5.53 -5.07 -7.64
CA HIS A 178 -4.26 -5.38 -6.96
C HIS A 178 -4.43 -5.63 -5.44
N ILE A 179 -5.32 -4.90 -4.77
CA ILE A 179 -5.69 -5.18 -3.36
C ILE A 179 -6.24 -6.62 -3.22
N LEU A 180 -7.03 -7.07 -4.20
CA LEU A 180 -7.58 -8.43 -4.26
C LEU A 180 -6.60 -9.49 -4.77
N GLY A 181 -5.32 -9.15 -4.94
CA GLY A 181 -4.26 -10.09 -5.30
C GLY A 181 -4.19 -10.46 -6.78
N LEU A 182 -4.94 -9.76 -7.66
CA LEU A 182 -4.86 -9.99 -9.09
C LEU A 182 -3.46 -9.73 -9.64
N CYS A 183 -3.13 -10.48 -10.69
CA CYS A 183 -1.84 -10.44 -11.41
C CYS A 183 -0.64 -11.01 -10.65
N ARG A 184 -0.82 -11.53 -9.43
CA ARG A 184 0.22 -12.32 -8.74
C ARG A 184 0.53 -13.63 -9.47
N ASN A 185 -0.44 -14.20 -10.16
CA ASN A 185 -0.28 -15.38 -11.00
C ASN A 185 0.43 -15.01 -12.31
N ALA A 186 1.72 -15.35 -12.41
CA ALA A 186 2.52 -15.08 -13.60
C ALA A 186 2.18 -15.96 -14.83
N ALA A 187 1.15 -16.82 -14.75
CA ALA A 187 0.72 -17.64 -15.89
C ALA A 187 0.07 -16.82 -17.03
N HIS A 188 -0.51 -15.65 -16.72
CA HIS A 188 -1.18 -14.76 -17.69
C HIS A 188 -0.88 -13.27 -17.41
N GLY A 189 0.35 -13.00 -16.96
CA GLY A 189 0.79 -11.69 -16.53
C GLY A 189 2.27 -11.67 -16.16
N ASP A 190 2.77 -10.50 -15.76
CA ASP A 190 4.19 -10.28 -15.40
C ASP A 190 4.44 -10.28 -13.87
N GLY A 191 3.43 -10.65 -13.08
CA GLY A 191 3.45 -10.54 -11.62
C GLY A 191 2.97 -9.19 -11.08
N ALA A 192 2.74 -8.20 -11.95
CA ALA A 192 2.16 -6.90 -11.64
C ALA A 192 0.86 -6.66 -12.41
N HIS A 193 0.80 -6.98 -13.70
CA HIS A 193 -0.35 -6.76 -14.58
C HIS A 193 -0.70 -7.99 -15.41
N CYS A 194 -1.91 -7.98 -15.98
CA CYS A 194 -2.37 -8.97 -16.94
C CYS A 194 -1.83 -8.67 -18.34
N ASP A 195 -1.47 -9.70 -19.11
CA ASP A 195 -0.97 -9.54 -20.48
C ASP A 195 -2.10 -9.48 -21.55
N LYS A 196 -3.34 -9.77 -21.17
CA LYS A 196 -4.49 -9.79 -22.09
C LYS A 196 -5.02 -8.39 -22.36
N HIS A 197 -4.86 -7.94 -23.60
CA HIS A 197 -5.43 -6.68 -24.08
C HIS A 197 -6.95 -6.61 -23.84
N GLY A 198 -7.41 -5.49 -23.28
CA GLY A 198 -8.82 -5.25 -22.97
C GLY A 198 -9.27 -5.78 -21.61
N CYS A 199 -8.42 -6.50 -20.89
CA CYS A 199 -8.63 -6.79 -19.48
C CYS A 199 -8.51 -5.49 -18.66
N LEU A 200 -9.33 -5.33 -17.63
CA LEU A 200 -9.22 -4.27 -16.63
C LEU A 200 -7.82 -4.22 -15.99
N MET A 201 -7.20 -5.39 -15.78
CA MET A 201 -5.86 -5.50 -15.21
C MET A 201 -4.72 -5.40 -16.24
N PHE A 202 -5.03 -5.13 -17.51
CA PHE A 202 -4.01 -4.83 -18.50
C PHE A 202 -3.33 -3.50 -18.13
N PRO A 203 -1.99 -3.36 -18.26
CA PRO A 203 -1.34 -2.09 -17.96
C PRO A 203 -1.92 -1.03 -18.90
N THR A 204 -2.65 -0.06 -18.36
CA THR A 204 -3.21 1.03 -19.16
C THR A 204 -2.09 1.66 -20.00
N PRO A 205 -2.31 1.92 -21.32
CA PRO A 205 -1.22 2.29 -22.21
C PRO A 205 -0.77 3.73 -21.94
N ASP A 206 0.19 3.88 -21.04
CA ASP A 206 0.88 5.15 -20.75
C ASP A 206 1.60 5.71 -22.00
N LEU A 207 1.86 4.86 -23.02
CA LEU A 207 2.57 5.28 -24.23
C LEU A 207 1.68 5.93 -25.30
N LEU A 208 0.40 5.57 -25.42
CA LEU A 208 -0.47 6.06 -26.50
C LEU A 208 -1.34 7.26 -26.08
N SER A 209 -1.63 7.39 -24.79
CA SER A 209 -2.28 8.58 -24.21
C SER A 209 -1.39 9.83 -24.32
N GLN A 210 -0.07 9.66 -24.28
CA GLN A 210 0.92 10.75 -24.38
C GLN A 210 1.21 11.22 -25.82
N ILE A 211 0.95 10.39 -26.86
CA ILE A 211 1.37 10.69 -28.26
C ILE A 211 0.24 11.32 -29.11
N GLY A 212 -0.93 11.60 -28.54
CA GLY A 212 -1.89 12.52 -29.15
C GLY A 212 -3.30 11.95 -29.33
N GLY A 213 -4.20 12.40 -28.45
CA GLY A 213 -5.50 12.95 -28.84
C GLY A 213 -6.58 12.02 -29.41
N ARG A 214 -6.34 10.72 -29.65
CA ARG A 214 -7.37 9.86 -30.29
C ARG A 214 -7.48 8.41 -29.79
N VAL A 215 -6.68 7.96 -28.83
CA VAL A 215 -6.71 6.55 -28.38
C VAL A 215 -7.75 6.29 -27.29
N HIS A 216 -8.19 7.32 -26.55
CA HIS A 216 -9.32 7.21 -25.60
C HIS A 216 -10.69 6.98 -26.26
N LEU A 217 -10.78 7.05 -27.59
CA LEU A 217 -12.04 6.86 -28.33
C LEU A 217 -12.43 5.38 -28.51
N TYR A 218 -11.62 4.42 -28.04
CA TYR A 218 -11.81 2.99 -28.33
C TYR A 218 -11.88 2.07 -27.12
N TYR A 219 -11.83 2.60 -25.89
CA TYR A 219 -11.99 1.77 -24.70
C TYR A 219 -13.34 2.08 -24.07
N GLY A 220 -14.31 1.19 -24.29
CA GLY A 220 -15.50 1.10 -23.44
C GLY A 220 -15.12 0.64 -22.03
N GLU A 221 -16.11 0.47 -21.16
CA GLU A 221 -15.93 -0.12 -19.82
C GLU A 221 -15.02 -1.35 -19.89
N GLN A 222 -13.92 -1.32 -19.14
CA GLN A 222 -13.03 -2.48 -19.02
C GLN A 222 -13.56 -3.44 -17.96
N ARG A 223 -13.41 -4.74 -18.22
CA ARG A 223 -13.82 -5.82 -17.32
C ARG A 223 -12.65 -6.75 -17.05
N LEU A 224 -12.70 -7.44 -15.92
CA LEU A 224 -11.78 -8.54 -15.66
C LEU A 224 -11.97 -9.61 -16.74
N CYS A 225 -10.86 -10.10 -17.31
CA CYS A 225 -10.89 -11.23 -18.23
C CYS A 225 -11.17 -12.54 -17.48
N GLU A 226 -11.48 -13.61 -18.21
CA GLU A 226 -11.78 -14.92 -17.64
C GLU A 226 -10.67 -15.45 -16.72
N ASP A 227 -9.40 -15.20 -17.05
CA ASP A 227 -8.27 -15.69 -16.23
C ASP A 227 -8.16 -14.93 -14.91
N CYS A 228 -8.34 -13.59 -14.93
CA CYS A 228 -8.34 -12.80 -13.69
C CYS A 228 -9.55 -13.15 -12.81
N LEU A 229 -10.73 -13.38 -13.40
CA LEU A 229 -11.90 -13.87 -12.67
C LEU A 229 -11.66 -15.26 -12.08
N HIS A 230 -10.96 -16.13 -12.81
CA HIS A 230 -10.60 -17.45 -12.32
C HIS A 230 -9.63 -17.37 -11.14
N ASP A 231 -8.61 -16.51 -11.21
CA ASP A 231 -7.68 -16.27 -10.10
C ASP A 231 -8.40 -15.78 -8.83
N LEU A 232 -9.31 -14.81 -8.95
CA LEU A 232 -10.12 -14.34 -7.80
C LEU A 232 -10.91 -15.49 -7.18
N LYS A 233 -11.55 -16.31 -8.02
CA LYS A 233 -12.32 -17.45 -7.55
C LYS A 233 -11.44 -18.46 -6.82
N LEU A 234 -10.28 -18.81 -7.37
CA LEU A 234 -9.35 -19.71 -6.72
C LEU A 234 -8.85 -19.14 -5.39
N ALA A 235 -8.48 -17.86 -5.35
CA ALA A 235 -8.04 -17.21 -4.11
C ALA A 235 -9.14 -17.18 -3.04
N ALA A 236 -10.40 -17.03 -3.43
CA ALA A 236 -11.55 -17.09 -2.52
C ALA A 236 -11.80 -18.50 -1.96
N GLU A 237 -11.42 -19.57 -2.69
CA GLU A 237 -11.61 -20.97 -2.27
C GLU A 237 -10.47 -21.50 -1.37
N VAL A 238 -9.27 -20.92 -1.47
CA VAL A 238 -8.11 -21.32 -0.65
C VAL A 238 -8.27 -20.79 0.79
N PRO A 239 -8.16 -21.61 1.84
CA PRO A 239 -8.28 -21.13 3.22
C PRO A 239 -7.39 -19.91 3.54
N CYS A 240 -7.91 -18.98 4.34
CA CYS A 240 -7.10 -17.91 4.92
C CYS A 240 -5.92 -18.49 5.72
N GLU A 241 -4.77 -17.81 5.64
CA GLU A 241 -3.59 -18.17 6.43
C GLU A 241 -3.90 -18.01 7.94
N GLU A 242 -3.75 -19.08 8.72
CA GLU A 242 -4.07 -19.07 10.16
C GLU A 242 -3.19 -18.10 10.97
N ASN A 243 -2.01 -17.78 10.44
CA ASN A 243 -1.07 -16.86 11.06
C ASN A 243 -1.28 -15.40 10.62
N LEU A 244 -2.27 -15.08 9.78
CA LEU A 244 -2.53 -13.73 9.30
C LEU A 244 -3.89 -13.22 9.80
N SER A 245 -3.93 -11.97 10.28
CA SER A 245 -5.14 -11.37 10.86
C SER A 245 -5.08 -9.85 10.83
N PHE A 246 -6.23 -9.17 10.90
CA PHE A 246 -6.28 -7.73 11.11
C PHE A 246 -6.43 -7.37 12.59
N ALA A 247 -5.72 -6.35 13.07
CA ALA A 247 -5.95 -5.75 14.38
C ALA A 247 -6.05 -4.23 14.20
N GLY A 248 -7.29 -3.73 14.13
CA GLY A 248 -7.55 -2.38 13.65
C GLY A 248 -6.97 -2.18 12.25
N PRO A 249 -6.13 -1.16 12.02
CA PRO A 249 -5.50 -0.92 10.73
C PRO A 249 -4.28 -1.80 10.44
N PHE A 250 -3.77 -2.53 11.45
CA PHE A 250 -2.58 -3.37 11.28
C PHE A 250 -2.92 -4.71 10.65
N LEU A 251 -2.14 -5.11 9.64
CA LEU A 251 -2.04 -6.49 9.21
C LEU A 251 -1.04 -7.22 10.10
N VAL A 252 -1.50 -8.17 10.90
CA VAL A 252 -0.70 -8.91 11.88
C VAL A 252 -0.38 -10.30 11.34
N ARG A 253 0.91 -10.57 11.16
CA ARG A 253 1.48 -11.88 10.88
C ARG A 253 2.08 -12.48 12.16
N LYS A 254 1.60 -13.64 12.58
CA LYS A 254 2.11 -14.41 13.72
C LYS A 254 3.28 -15.28 13.27
N GLU A 255 4.32 -15.30 14.08
CA GLU A 255 5.53 -16.10 13.91
C GLU A 255 5.83 -16.87 15.19
N ASP A 256 6.80 -17.79 15.14
CA ASP A 256 7.21 -18.51 16.34
C ASP A 256 7.83 -17.55 17.37
N GLY A 257 7.11 -17.30 18.46
CA GLY A 257 7.57 -16.48 19.58
C GLY A 257 7.66 -14.97 19.34
N TYR A 258 7.11 -14.45 18.24
CA TYR A 258 6.85 -13.02 18.00
C TYR A 258 5.73 -12.82 16.96
N SER A 259 5.25 -11.59 16.80
CA SER A 259 4.39 -11.18 15.68
C SER A 259 4.97 -9.97 14.97
N VAL A 260 4.59 -9.79 13.72
CA VAL A 260 4.86 -8.60 12.91
C VAL A 260 3.54 -7.90 12.63
N ALA A 261 3.35 -6.71 13.18
CA ALA A 261 2.18 -5.87 12.90
C ALA A 261 2.57 -4.80 11.87
N SER A 262 1.90 -4.81 10.72
CA SER A 262 2.28 -4.01 9.56
C SER A 262 1.25 -2.94 9.22
N LEU A 263 1.74 -1.73 8.96
CA LEU A 263 1.05 -0.65 8.25
C LEU A 263 1.80 -0.36 6.94
N PRO A 264 1.21 0.40 6.01
CA PRO A 264 1.96 0.98 4.89
C PRO A 264 3.25 1.65 5.39
N PHE A 265 4.41 1.17 4.91
CA PHE A 265 5.74 1.65 5.28
C PHE A 265 6.18 1.46 6.74
N CYS A 266 5.46 0.69 7.56
CA CYS A 266 5.83 0.43 8.94
C CYS A 266 5.64 -1.04 9.33
N GLU A 267 6.66 -1.65 9.92
CA GLU A 267 6.58 -2.99 10.50
C GLU A 267 6.98 -2.95 11.99
N LEU A 268 6.14 -3.51 12.85
CA LEU A 268 6.37 -3.57 14.29
C LEU A 268 6.66 -5.01 14.71
N ILE A 269 7.81 -5.25 15.33
CA ILE A 269 8.13 -6.53 15.96
C ILE A 269 7.54 -6.53 17.38
N VAL A 270 6.70 -7.52 17.66
CA VAL A 270 5.98 -7.68 18.93
C VAL A 270 6.33 -9.03 19.57
N PRO A 271 7.11 -9.06 20.66
CA PRO A 271 7.45 -10.31 21.36
C PRO A 271 6.23 -11.04 21.93
N HIS A 272 6.27 -12.38 21.94
CA HIS A 272 5.29 -13.20 22.67
C HIS A 272 5.72 -13.44 24.13
N PRO A 273 4.76 -13.64 25.08
CA PRO A 273 3.32 -13.61 24.87
C PRO A 273 2.84 -12.17 24.62
N VAL A 274 2.10 -11.99 23.53
CA VAL A 274 1.28 -10.78 23.38
C VAL A 274 0.13 -10.96 24.38
N PRO A 275 -0.38 -9.92 25.05
CA PRO A 275 -1.65 -10.02 25.76
C PRO A 275 -2.71 -10.69 24.86
N ALA A 276 -3.75 -11.29 25.45
CA ALA A 276 -4.75 -12.07 24.70
C ALA A 276 -5.30 -11.33 23.45
N GLU A 277 -5.26 -9.98 23.45
CA GLU A 277 -5.52 -9.11 22.32
C GLU A 277 -4.35 -8.12 22.11
N PHE A 278 -3.93 -7.93 20.86
CA PHE A 278 -2.97 -6.88 20.50
C PHE A 278 -3.67 -5.52 20.58
N ASP A 279 -3.24 -4.67 21.52
CA ASP A 279 -3.71 -3.29 21.64
C ASP A 279 -3.18 -2.45 20.47
N TRP A 280 -3.95 -2.49 19.38
CA TRP A 280 -3.60 -1.80 18.15
C TRP A 280 -3.70 -0.27 18.30
N GLN A 281 -4.51 0.25 19.22
CA GLN A 281 -4.64 1.69 19.45
C GLN A 281 -3.38 2.22 20.13
N GLU A 282 -2.91 1.56 21.19
CA GLU A 282 -1.63 1.90 21.81
C GLU A 282 -0.47 1.78 20.80
N ALA A 283 -0.46 0.70 20.00
CA ALA A 283 0.56 0.50 18.98
C ALA A 283 0.54 1.61 17.91
N LEU A 284 -0.64 2.03 17.46
CA LEU A 284 -0.81 3.13 16.50
C LEU A 284 -0.33 4.45 17.10
N ASP A 285 -0.73 4.79 18.33
CA ASP A 285 -0.31 6.01 19.02
C ASP A 285 1.20 6.09 19.21
N ARG A 286 1.82 4.97 19.60
CA ARG A 286 3.29 4.86 19.70
C ARG A 286 3.95 5.02 18.34
N THR A 287 3.37 4.46 17.29
CA THR A 287 3.87 4.58 15.92
C THR A 287 3.77 6.02 15.42
N LYS A 288 2.60 6.67 15.54
CA LYS A 288 2.40 8.09 15.23
C LYS A 288 3.38 8.97 16.01
N THR A 289 3.58 8.69 17.30
CA THR A 289 4.56 9.42 18.15
C THR A 289 5.99 9.26 17.65
N TYR A 290 6.38 8.05 17.24
CA TYR A 290 7.70 7.80 16.69
C TYR A 290 7.90 8.54 15.36
N VAL A 291 6.93 8.45 14.44
CA VAL A 291 6.96 9.13 13.14
C VAL A 291 7.08 10.65 13.34
N ARG A 292 6.28 11.25 14.23
CA ARG A 292 6.39 12.69 14.55
C ARG A 292 7.77 13.07 15.06
N LYS A 293 8.38 12.25 15.92
CA LYS A 293 9.74 12.48 16.45
C LYS A 293 10.81 12.34 15.36
N ALA A 294 10.70 11.32 14.52
CA ALA A 294 11.65 11.07 13.43
C ALA A 294 11.61 12.22 12.43
N VAL A 295 10.43 12.60 11.96
CA VAL A 295 10.31 13.69 10.98
C VAL A 295 10.60 15.06 11.60
N GLY A 296 10.22 15.28 12.86
CA GLY A 296 10.51 16.51 13.58
C GLY A 296 12.01 16.79 13.80
N ARG A 297 12.85 15.74 13.93
CA ARG A 297 14.31 15.89 13.97
C ARG A 297 14.87 16.34 12.64
N VAL A 298 14.41 15.71 11.55
CA VAL A 298 14.87 16.04 10.19
C VAL A 298 14.54 17.48 9.81
N ARG A 299 13.33 17.98 10.14
CA ARG A 299 12.95 19.39 9.92
C ARG A 299 13.88 20.40 10.62
N ARG A 300 14.59 20.02 11.69
CA ARG A 300 15.49 20.92 12.44
C ARG A 300 16.94 20.90 11.93
N GLU A 301 17.36 19.87 11.22
CA GLU A 301 18.77 19.64 10.86
C GLU A 301 19.13 20.14 9.45
N GLU A 302 18.19 20.25 8.52
CA GLU A 302 18.49 20.64 7.12
C GLU A 302 17.67 21.86 6.67
N GLY A 303 18.36 23.02 6.56
CA GLY A 303 17.80 24.29 6.06
C GLY A 303 17.53 24.35 4.55
N GLU A 304 17.83 23.28 3.80
CA GLU A 304 17.38 23.06 2.42
C GLU A 304 17.00 21.59 2.26
N LEU A 305 15.72 21.32 1.97
CA LEU A 305 15.13 19.99 1.89
C LEU A 305 15.83 19.11 0.84
N LYS A 306 16.63 18.14 1.28
CA LYS A 306 16.87 16.95 0.48
C LYS A 306 15.57 16.15 0.41
N ARG A 307 15.22 15.68 -0.79
CA ARG A 307 14.11 14.76 -1.06
C ARG A 307 14.11 13.66 -0.01
N TYR A 308 13.07 13.61 0.80
CA TYR A 308 12.82 12.45 1.64
C TYR A 308 12.75 11.21 0.74
N HIS A 309 13.54 10.19 1.06
CA HIS A 309 13.33 8.87 0.50
C HIS A 309 12.10 8.26 1.16
N GLU A 310 11.21 7.65 0.37
CA GLU A 310 10.10 6.84 0.86
C GLU A 310 10.64 5.56 1.47
N GLU A 311 11.21 5.67 2.66
CA GLU A 311 11.76 4.51 3.35
C GLU A 311 10.70 3.92 4.28
N ALA A 312 10.47 2.62 4.11
CA ALA A 312 9.79 1.82 5.12
C ALA A 312 10.68 1.75 6.37
N PHE A 313 10.09 1.92 7.54
CA PHE A 313 10.79 1.74 8.80
C PHE A 313 10.23 0.55 9.57
N ALA A 314 11.09 -0.04 10.39
CA ALA A 314 10.68 -1.05 11.35
C ALA A 314 10.91 -0.51 12.77
N ALA A 315 10.04 -0.89 13.70
CA ALA A 315 10.22 -0.61 15.13
C ALA A 315 10.02 -1.88 15.98
N PHE A 316 10.53 -1.84 17.21
CA PHE A 316 10.42 -2.92 18.18
C PHE A 316 9.60 -2.41 19.36
N LEU A 317 8.44 -3.04 19.63
CA LEU A 317 7.54 -2.57 20.69
C LEU A 317 7.97 -3.03 22.10
N GLY A 318 8.79 -4.08 22.19
CA GLY A 318 9.18 -4.71 23.45
C GLY A 318 8.08 -5.59 24.05
N ALA A 319 8.46 -6.47 24.96
CA ALA A 319 7.53 -7.28 25.74
C ALA A 319 6.62 -6.41 26.61
N SER A 320 5.46 -6.96 26.99
CA SER A 320 4.50 -6.31 27.88
C SER A 320 5.14 -5.98 29.24
N GLN A 321 4.82 -4.80 29.80
CA GLN A 321 5.28 -4.37 31.12
C GLN A 321 4.69 -5.22 32.27
N THR A 322 3.80 -6.16 31.98
CA THR A 322 3.19 -7.06 32.98
C THR A 322 4.14 -8.16 33.46
N ALA A 323 5.25 -8.41 32.75
CA ALA A 323 6.28 -9.38 33.15
C ALA A 323 7.39 -8.73 33.99
N GLY A 324 8.15 -9.53 34.73
CA GLY A 324 9.32 -9.03 35.49
C GLY A 324 10.42 -8.51 34.55
N PRO A 325 11.26 -7.53 34.95
CA PRO A 325 12.26 -6.93 34.05
C PRO A 325 13.23 -7.92 33.38
N THR A 326 13.63 -8.98 34.11
CA THR A 326 14.50 -10.04 33.58
C THR A 326 13.76 -10.89 32.53
N GLU A 327 12.52 -11.27 32.83
CA GLU A 327 11.68 -12.06 31.93
C GLU A 327 11.38 -11.29 30.64
N MET A 328 11.07 -9.99 30.75
CA MET A 328 10.90 -9.11 29.58
C MET A 328 12.15 -9.06 28.71
N LEU A 329 13.33 -8.95 29.32
CA LEU A 329 14.60 -8.91 28.59
C LEU A 329 14.87 -10.24 27.86
N GLU A 330 14.63 -11.36 28.53
CA GLU A 330 14.77 -12.70 27.93
C GLU A 330 13.80 -12.92 26.76
N GLN A 331 12.54 -12.52 26.93
CA GLN A 331 11.52 -12.55 25.87
C GLN A 331 11.93 -11.67 24.68
N ASP A 332 12.38 -10.44 24.94
CA ASP A 332 12.86 -9.51 23.91
C ASP A 332 14.04 -10.12 23.13
N ILE A 333 15.03 -10.67 23.82
CA ILE A 333 16.21 -11.29 23.20
C ILE A 333 15.79 -12.51 22.37
N ALA A 334 14.89 -13.35 22.87
CA ALA A 334 14.41 -14.52 22.16
C ALA A 334 13.64 -14.15 20.87
N ALA A 335 12.73 -13.18 20.97
CA ALA A 335 11.98 -12.65 19.82
C ALA A 335 12.92 -12.04 18.77
N LEU A 336 13.84 -11.17 19.19
CA LEU A 336 14.81 -10.53 18.30
C LEU A 336 15.74 -11.57 17.64
N SER A 337 16.18 -12.58 18.38
CA SER A 337 17.03 -13.65 17.84
C SER A 337 16.31 -14.42 16.73
N ARG A 338 15.04 -14.78 16.93
CA ARG A 338 14.22 -15.43 15.89
C ARG A 338 13.97 -14.52 14.69
N ALA A 339 13.62 -13.25 14.94
CA ALA A 339 13.36 -12.25 13.90
C ALA A 339 14.57 -11.91 13.01
N THR A 340 15.80 -12.28 13.40
CA THR A 340 16.98 -12.15 12.50
C THR A 340 16.85 -12.98 11.22
N ASN A 341 16.00 -13.99 11.20
CA ASN A 341 15.72 -14.85 10.05
C ASN A 341 14.33 -14.60 9.41
N ASP A 342 13.60 -13.57 9.84
CA ASP A 342 12.26 -13.24 9.32
C ASP A 342 12.29 -13.03 7.79
N PRO A 343 11.26 -13.38 7.00
CA PRO A 343 11.29 -13.18 5.56
C PRO A 343 11.28 -11.69 5.12
N SER A 344 10.80 -10.76 5.96
CA SER A 344 10.94 -9.32 5.75
C SER A 344 12.38 -8.86 6.00
N ALA A 345 12.99 -8.27 4.97
CA ALA A 345 14.34 -7.69 5.09
C ALA A 345 14.38 -6.54 6.10
N SER A 346 13.28 -5.82 6.29
CA SER A 346 13.17 -4.69 7.20
C SER A 346 13.14 -5.19 8.66
N VAL A 347 12.34 -6.22 8.95
CA VAL A 347 12.33 -6.93 10.24
C VAL A 347 13.70 -7.52 10.56
N ARG A 348 14.33 -8.26 9.64
CA ARG A 348 15.68 -8.83 9.87
C ARG A 348 16.72 -7.78 10.23
N ARG A 349 16.77 -6.68 9.47
CA ARG A 349 17.74 -5.61 9.70
C ARG A 349 17.55 -4.97 11.08
N LEU A 350 16.32 -4.68 11.46
CA LEU A 350 16.01 -4.14 12.78
C LEU A 350 16.39 -5.13 13.88
N ALA A 351 15.99 -6.39 13.74
CA ALA A 351 16.25 -7.44 14.72
C ALA A 351 17.76 -7.59 15.00
N CYS A 352 18.57 -7.67 13.94
CA CYS A 352 20.03 -7.71 14.03
C CYS A 352 20.62 -6.47 14.73
N HIS A 353 20.08 -5.28 14.45
CA HIS A 353 20.56 -4.03 15.08
C HIS A 353 20.20 -3.95 16.57
N MET A 354 18.97 -4.33 16.93
CA MET A 354 18.49 -4.30 18.31
C MET A 354 19.15 -5.35 19.18
N LEU A 355 19.41 -6.55 18.65
CA LEU A 355 20.09 -7.62 19.37
C LEU A 355 21.52 -7.23 19.75
N LYS A 356 22.26 -6.57 18.85
CA LYS A 356 23.62 -6.05 19.12
C LYS A 356 23.66 -5.00 20.23
N LYS A 357 22.56 -4.30 20.50
CA LYS A 357 22.48 -3.30 21.58
C LYS A 357 22.14 -3.90 22.94
N ARG A 358 21.70 -5.16 22.96
CA ARG A 358 21.23 -5.88 24.16
C ARG A 358 22.19 -6.99 24.61
N GLN A 359 23.23 -7.24 23.81
CA GLN A 359 24.45 -7.96 24.19
C GLN A 359 25.48 -6.96 24.69
#